data_AF-A0A1F6FYB6-F1
#
_entry.id   AF-A0A1F6FYB6-F1
#
_cell.length_a   1.000
_cell.length_b   1.000
_cell.length_c   1.000
_cell.angle_alpha   90.00
_cell.angle_beta   90.00
_cell.angle_gamma   90.00
#
_symmetry.space_group_name_H-M   'P 1'
#
loop_
_entity.id
_entity.type
_entity.pdbx_description
1 polymer ?
#
loop_
_entity_poly.entity_id
_entity_poly.type
_entity_poly.pdbx_seq_one_letter_code
_entity_poly.pdbx_strand_id
1 'polypeptide(L)'
;MPETKNTKYDLEERTTKFGENIINFSKTIPENLVTMKIIPQLVAAGTSIGANYCEADDAESGKDFKHKICICKKEARETKYWLRITVATIPDLAPEARILWQEANELNLIFNAIVRKINDKHRN
;
A
#
# COMPACT_ATOMS: atom_id res chain seq x y z
N MET A 1 -33.08 -7.67 -6.72
CA MET A 1 -32.55 -8.51 -5.62
C MET A 1 -31.05 -8.61 -5.78
N PRO A 2 -30.27 -8.54 -4.69
CA PRO A 2 -28.95 -7.94 -4.68
C PRO A 2 -28.00 -8.69 -5.59
N GLU A 3 -27.26 -7.94 -6.39
CA GLU A 3 -26.13 -8.44 -7.14
C GLU A 3 -25.22 -9.19 -6.17
N THR A 4 -24.97 -10.45 -6.48
CA THR A 4 -24.01 -11.28 -5.77
C THR A 4 -22.64 -10.63 -5.94
N LYS A 5 -22.26 -9.74 -5.00
CA LYS A 5 -20.86 -9.39 -4.80
C LYS A 5 -20.14 -10.71 -4.58
N ASN A 6 -19.49 -11.18 -5.64
CA ASN A 6 -18.54 -12.26 -5.58
C ASN A 6 -17.63 -11.91 -4.40
N THR A 7 -17.53 -12.76 -3.38
CA THR A 7 -16.68 -12.58 -2.18
C THR A 7 -15.20 -12.73 -2.56
N LYS A 8 -14.84 -12.09 -3.66
CA LYS A 8 -13.55 -11.93 -4.27
C LYS A 8 -12.95 -10.75 -3.51
N TYR A 9 -11.82 -11.00 -2.84
CA TYR A 9 -11.05 -10.00 -2.11
C TYR A 9 -11.11 -8.62 -2.77
N ASP A 10 -11.80 -7.68 -2.13
CA ASP A 10 -11.94 -6.31 -2.59
C ASP A 10 -10.64 -5.56 -2.27
N LEU A 11 -9.71 -5.57 -3.22
CA LEU A 11 -8.40 -4.96 -3.06
C LEU A 11 -8.46 -3.44 -3.14
N GLU A 12 -9.43 -2.87 -3.86
CA GLU A 12 -9.66 -1.43 -3.88
C GLU A 12 -10.02 -0.93 -2.48
N GLU A 13 -11.01 -1.56 -1.85
CA GLU A 13 -11.41 -1.23 -0.49
C GLU A 13 -10.29 -1.49 0.53
N ARG A 14 -9.55 -2.61 0.37
CA ARG A 14 -8.45 -2.95 1.28
C ARG A 14 -7.31 -1.94 1.21
N THR A 15 -6.90 -1.53 0.01
CA THR A 15 -5.83 -0.55 -0.19
C THR A 15 -6.26 0.86 0.22
N THR A 16 -7.52 1.23 0.01
CA THR A 16 -8.10 2.49 0.48
C THR A 16 -8.07 2.57 2.00
N LYS A 17 -8.60 1.56 2.70
CA LYS A 17 -8.52 1.46 4.16
C LYS A 17 -7.09 1.49 4.68
N PHE A 18 -6.15 0.86 3.99
CA PHE A 18 -4.75 0.93 4.36
C PHE A 18 -4.21 2.37 4.30
N GLY A 19 -4.52 3.11 3.23
CA GLY A 19 -4.17 4.53 3.12
C GLY A 19 -4.77 5.40 4.24
N GLU A 20 -6.04 5.19 4.58
CA GLU A 20 -6.70 5.86 5.71
C GLU A 20 -6.02 5.57 7.04
N ASN A 21 -5.63 4.31 7.26
CA ASN A 21 -4.92 3.89 8.46
C ASN A 21 -3.52 4.52 8.55
N ILE A 22 -2.81 4.68 7.42
CA ILE A 22 -1.54 5.42 7.37
C ILE A 22 -1.74 6.89 7.75
N ILE A 23 -2.79 7.53 7.24
CA ILE A 23 -3.14 8.92 7.59
C ILE A 23 -3.47 9.05 9.08
N ASN A 24 -4.24 8.10 9.63
CA ASN A 24 -4.60 8.14 11.04
C ASN A 24 -3.39 7.90 11.95
N PHE A 25 -2.51 6.97 11.59
CA PHE A 25 -1.24 6.77 12.28
C PHE A 25 -0.32 7.98 12.17
N SER A 26 -0.24 8.65 11.02
CA SER A 26 0.63 9.82 10.89
C SER A 26 0.23 10.97 11.82
N LYS A 27 -1.07 11.10 12.15
CA LYS A 27 -1.57 12.09 13.11
C LYS A 27 -1.14 11.81 14.55
N THR A 28 -0.70 10.59 14.88
CA THR A 28 -0.22 10.26 16.23
C THR A 28 1.28 10.50 16.39
N ILE A 29 1.99 10.84 15.30
CA ILE A 29 3.44 11.09 15.33
C ILE A 29 3.70 12.51 15.87
N PRO A 30 4.45 12.68 16.96
CA PRO A 30 4.81 14.01 17.46
C PRO A 30 5.61 14.81 16.43
N GLU A 31 5.24 16.06 16.21
CA GLU A 31 5.90 16.93 15.23
C GLU A 31 7.19 17.56 15.79
N ASN A 32 8.28 17.39 15.05
CA ASN A 32 9.58 18.04 15.26
C ASN A 32 10.34 18.13 13.93
N LEU A 33 11.54 18.73 13.93
CA LEU A 33 12.34 18.95 12.72
C LEU A 33 12.65 17.68 11.91
N VAL A 34 12.70 16.52 12.57
CA VAL A 34 12.94 15.21 11.95
C VAL A 34 11.64 14.60 11.45
N THR A 35 10.61 14.51 12.31
CA THR A 35 9.34 13.87 11.96
C THR A 35 8.57 14.63 10.89
N MET A 36 8.70 15.98 10.82
CA MET A 36 8.13 16.79 9.74
C MET A 36 8.68 16.43 8.35
N LYS A 37 9.84 15.77 8.27
CA LYS A 37 10.40 15.25 7.00
C LYS A 37 9.98 13.81 6.71
N ILE A 38 9.65 13.03 7.75
CA ILE A 38 9.27 11.61 7.64
C ILE A 38 7.78 11.45 7.34
N ILE A 39 6.93 12.19 8.05
CA ILE A 39 5.47 12.14 7.90
C ILE A 39 5.02 12.26 6.44
N PRO A 40 5.42 13.29 5.67
CA PRO A 40 4.96 13.42 4.28
C PRO A 40 5.42 12.26 3.40
N GLN A 41 6.60 11.69 3.64
CA GLN A 41 7.09 10.54 2.88
C GLN A 41 6.29 9.28 3.18
N LEU A 42 5.99 9.03 4.47
CA LEU A 42 5.15 7.91 4.89
C LEU A 42 3.73 8.02 4.30
N VAL A 43 3.11 9.20 4.40
CA VAL A 43 1.75 9.44 3.91
C VAL A 43 1.68 9.32 2.39
N ALA A 44 2.66 9.89 1.67
CA ALA A 44 2.70 9.78 0.22
C ALA A 44 2.84 8.33 -0.22
N ALA A 45 3.81 7.58 0.32
CA ALA A 45 4.02 6.18 -0.04
C ALA A 45 2.81 5.30 0.30
N GLY A 46 2.21 5.49 1.49
CA GLY A 46 1.09 4.67 1.95
C GLY A 46 -0.19 4.89 1.13
N THR A 47 -0.52 6.14 0.82
CA THR A 47 -1.74 6.47 0.07
C THR A 47 -1.59 6.22 -1.44
N SER A 48 -0.36 6.32 -1.98
CA SER A 48 -0.04 6.01 -3.38
C SER A 48 -0.39 4.57 -3.78
N ILE A 49 -0.39 3.62 -2.82
CA ILE A 49 -0.79 2.23 -3.08
C ILE A 49 -2.26 2.15 -3.54
N GLY A 50 -3.18 2.76 -2.79
CA GLY A 50 -4.60 2.75 -3.13
C GLY A 50 -4.90 3.55 -4.38
N ALA A 51 -4.28 4.72 -4.53
CA ALA A 51 -4.42 5.55 -5.72
C ALA A 51 -4.02 4.81 -7.00
N ASN A 52 -2.84 4.17 -7.01
CA ASN A 52 -2.39 3.41 -8.18
C ASN A 52 -3.19 2.12 -8.39
N TYR A 53 -3.77 1.53 -7.35
CA TYR A 53 -4.62 0.36 -7.50
C TYR A 53 -5.97 0.72 -8.14
N CYS A 54 -6.57 1.84 -7.72
CA CYS A 54 -7.77 2.41 -8.35
C CYS A 54 -7.53 2.67 -9.86
N GLU A 55 -6.39 3.29 -10.21
CA GLU A 55 -6.00 3.46 -11.62
C GLU A 55 -5.73 2.12 -12.34
N ALA A 56 -5.33 1.07 -11.62
CA ALA A 56 -5.18 -0.26 -12.20
C ALA A 56 -6.53 -0.87 -12.54
N ASP A 57 -7.55 -0.73 -11.68
CA ASP A 57 -8.88 -1.28 -11.94
C ASP A 57 -9.54 -0.63 -13.17
N ASP A 58 -9.20 0.63 -13.48
CA ASP A 58 -9.62 1.35 -14.70
C ASP A 58 -8.64 1.21 -15.89
N ALA A 59 -7.63 0.32 -15.82
CA ALA A 59 -6.58 0.26 -16.83
C ALA A 59 -7.06 -0.08 -18.25
N GLU A 60 -6.59 0.69 -19.23
CA GLU A 60 -7.01 0.55 -20.64
C GLU A 60 -6.37 -0.66 -21.36
N SER A 61 -5.35 -1.27 -20.76
CA SER A 61 -4.69 -2.46 -21.34
C SER A 61 -4.04 -3.34 -20.27
N GLY A 62 -3.77 -4.60 -20.60
CA GLY A 62 -3.04 -5.50 -19.70
C GLY A 62 -1.60 -5.05 -19.38
N LYS A 63 -0.95 -4.30 -20.29
CA LYS A 63 0.38 -3.71 -20.03
C LYS A 63 0.29 -2.57 -19.02
N ASP A 64 -0.71 -1.72 -19.17
CA ASP A 64 -0.96 -0.62 -18.26
C ASP A 64 -1.36 -1.12 -16.86
N PHE A 65 -2.29 -2.08 -16.79
CA PHE A 65 -2.64 -2.78 -15.55
C PHE A 65 -1.39 -3.30 -14.82
N LYS A 66 -0.52 -4.02 -15.53
CA LYS A 66 0.73 -4.54 -14.97
C LYS A 66 1.64 -3.42 -14.46
N HIS A 67 1.75 -2.33 -15.20
CA HIS A 67 2.56 -1.18 -14.81
C HIS A 67 2.07 -0.57 -13.49
N LYS A 68 0.77 -0.30 -13.36
CA LYS A 68 0.14 0.23 -12.15
C LYS A 68 0.30 -0.69 -10.94
N ILE A 69 0.11 -2.00 -11.11
CA ILE A 69 0.37 -2.98 -10.05
C ILE A 69 1.86 -3.01 -9.64
N CYS A 70 2.78 -2.78 -10.58
CA CYS A 70 4.20 -2.67 -10.25
C CYS A 70 4.52 -1.41 -9.44
N ILE A 71 3.79 -0.31 -9.65
CA ILE A 71 3.88 0.89 -8.80
C ILE A 71 3.36 0.56 -7.40
N CYS A 72 2.14 0.01 -7.27
CA CYS A 72 1.57 -0.42 -5.98
C CYS A 72 2.56 -1.28 -5.17
N LYS A 73 3.23 -2.22 -5.84
CA LYS A 73 4.29 -3.04 -5.25
C LYS A 73 5.48 -2.23 -4.73
N LYS A 74 5.95 -1.22 -5.47
CA LYS A 74 7.07 -0.36 -5.04
C LYS A 74 6.66 0.47 -3.82
N GLU A 75 5.49 1.07 -3.87
CA GLU A 75 4.93 1.91 -2.81
C GLU A 75 4.70 1.13 -1.51
N ALA A 76 4.24 -0.13 -1.62
CA ALA A 76 4.13 -1.03 -0.46
C ALA A 76 5.49 -1.36 0.18
N ARG A 77 6.59 -1.41 -0.60
CA ARG A 77 7.94 -1.59 -0.04
C ARG A 77 8.44 -0.32 0.61
N GLU A 78 8.16 0.83 0.00
CA GLU A 78 8.58 2.14 0.51
C GLU A 78 7.84 2.49 1.81
N THR A 79 6.54 2.22 1.87
CA THR A 79 5.75 2.38 3.10
C THR A 79 6.33 1.57 4.26
N LYS A 80 6.71 0.32 4.02
CA LYS A 80 7.42 -0.51 5.03
C LYS A 80 8.72 0.10 5.50
N TYR A 81 9.47 0.72 4.58
CA TYR A 81 10.70 1.43 4.93
C TYR A 81 10.41 2.63 5.81
N TRP A 82 9.45 3.49 5.45
CA TRP A 82 9.11 4.67 6.23
C TRP A 82 8.50 4.35 7.60
N LEU A 83 7.73 3.27 7.73
CA LEU A 83 7.27 2.76 9.03
C LEU A 83 8.46 2.37 9.93
N ARG A 84 9.48 1.71 9.36
CA ARG A 84 10.72 1.37 10.10
C ARG A 84 11.49 2.62 10.53
N ILE A 85 11.61 3.62 9.65
CA ILE A 85 12.28 4.89 9.97
C ILE A 85 11.50 5.66 11.05
N THR A 86 10.17 5.63 11.00
CA THR A 86 9.31 6.23 12.02
C THR A 86 9.56 5.59 13.38
N VAL A 87 9.59 4.26 13.48
CA VAL A 87 9.88 3.55 14.74
C VAL A 87 11.29 3.81 15.25
N ALA A 88 12.28 3.92 14.36
CA ALA A 88 13.64 4.29 14.75
C ALA A 88 13.71 5.72 15.33
N THR A 89 12.78 6.60 14.97
CA THR A 89 12.68 7.98 15.45
C THR A 89 11.84 8.07 16.73
N ILE A 90 10.74 7.32 16.80
CA ILE A 90 9.77 7.30 17.90
C ILE A 90 9.48 5.82 18.26
N PRO A 91 10.32 5.19 19.11
CA PRO A 91 10.19 3.76 19.42
C PRO A 91 8.85 3.35 20.03
N ASP A 92 8.18 4.26 20.75
CA ASP A 92 6.90 4.01 21.40
C ASP A 92 5.77 3.69 20.42
N LEU A 93 5.91 4.09 19.14
CA LEU A 93 4.94 3.78 18.08
C LEU A 93 5.16 2.40 17.42
N ALA A 94 6.10 1.59 17.92
CA ALA A 94 6.42 0.28 17.35
C ALA A 94 5.21 -0.68 17.28
N PRO A 95 4.33 -0.79 18.30
CA PRO A 95 3.20 -1.71 18.25
C PRO A 95 2.24 -1.39 17.09
N GLU A 96 1.84 -0.13 16.94
CA GLU A 96 0.93 0.34 15.91
C GLU A 96 1.58 0.27 14.52
N ALA A 97 2.84 0.73 14.41
CA ALA A 97 3.59 0.66 13.16
C ALA A 97 3.77 -0.77 12.66
N ARG A 98 3.89 -1.76 13.57
CA ARG A 98 4.02 -3.17 13.20
C ARG A 98 2.77 -3.72 12.51
N ILE A 99 1.59 -3.31 12.95
CA ILE A 99 0.32 -3.71 12.31
C ILE A 99 0.27 -3.18 10.87
N LEU A 100 0.59 -1.89 10.68
CA LEU A 100 0.63 -1.28 9.36
C LEU A 100 1.72 -1.89 8.46
N TRP A 101 2.87 -2.23 9.05
CA TRP A 101 3.96 -2.85 8.32
C TRP A 101 3.58 -4.24 7.82
N GLN A 102 2.85 -5.01 8.65
CA GLN A 102 2.33 -6.32 8.26
C GLN A 102 1.36 -6.20 7.09
N GLU A 103 0.40 -5.26 7.17
CA GLU A 103 -0.56 -5.02 6.08
C GLU A 103 0.16 -4.59 4.78
N ALA A 104 1.11 -3.64 4.86
CA ALA A 104 1.93 -3.25 3.72
C ALA A 104 2.72 -4.44 3.14
N ASN A 105 3.15 -5.38 3.98
CA ASN A 105 3.83 -6.59 3.53
C ASN A 105 2.89 -7.55 2.80
N GLU A 106 1.68 -7.74 3.31
CA GLU A 106 0.66 -8.57 2.67
C GLU A 106 0.25 -8.00 1.31
N LEU A 107 -0.03 -6.70 1.23
CA LEU A 107 -0.29 -6.00 -0.03
C LEU A 107 0.88 -6.18 -1.01
N ASN A 108 2.11 -6.04 -0.54
CA ASN A 108 3.29 -6.28 -1.37
C ASN A 108 3.34 -7.71 -1.94
N LEU A 109 3.05 -8.72 -1.12
CA LEU A 109 3.04 -10.13 -1.55
C LEU A 109 1.93 -10.39 -2.58
N ILE A 110 0.75 -9.81 -2.37
CA ILE A 110 -0.39 -9.87 -3.29
C ILE A 110 0.00 -9.28 -4.65
N PHE A 111 0.52 -8.06 -4.69
CA PHE A 111 0.93 -7.43 -5.95
C PHE A 111 2.05 -8.22 -6.66
N ASN A 112 2.99 -8.81 -5.92
CA ASN A 112 3.98 -9.71 -6.51
C ASN A 112 3.34 -10.98 -7.11
N ALA A 113 2.33 -11.56 -6.47
CA ALA A 113 1.59 -12.71 -7.01
C ALA A 113 0.84 -12.34 -8.31
N ILE A 114 0.18 -11.18 -8.34
CA ILE A 114 -0.50 -10.67 -9.54
C ILE A 114 0.48 -10.50 -10.70
N VAL A 115 1.62 -9.82 -10.47
CA VAL A 115 2.64 -9.59 -11.52
C VAL A 115 3.22 -10.90 -12.05
N ARG A 116 3.48 -11.88 -11.18
CA ARG A 116 3.95 -13.22 -11.61
C ARG A 116 2.93 -13.90 -12.51
N LYS A 117 1.66 -13.92 -12.10
CA LYS A 117 0.57 -14.53 -12.88
C LYS A 117 0.42 -13.90 -14.27
N ILE A 118 0.58 -12.57 -14.38
CA ILE A 118 0.55 -11.88 -15.68
C ILE A 118 1.72 -12.33 -16.57
N ASN A 119 2.93 -12.43 -16.00
CA ASN A 119 4.11 -12.88 -16.76
C ASN A 119 3.98 -14.33 -17.26
N ASP A 120 3.43 -15.21 -16.44
CA ASP A 120 3.26 -16.62 -16.80
C ASP A 120 2.26 -16.79 -17.95
N LYS A 121 1.20 -15.98 -17.99
CA LYS A 121 0.22 -15.97 -19.10
C LYS A 121 0.80 -15.50 -20.43
N HIS A 122 1.93 -14.79 -20.44
CA HIS A 122 2.59 -14.33 -21.67
C HIS A 122 3.69 -15.28 -22.18
N ARG A 123 4.02 -16.32 -21.41
CA ARG A 123 5.01 -17.34 -21.79
C ARG A 123 4.40 -18.57 -22.48
N ASN A 124 3.07 -18.71 -22.39
CA ASN A 124 2.28 -19.75 -23.05
C ASN A 124 1.52 -19.14 -24.23
#